data_AF-A0A257Q1F4-F1
#
_entry.id   AF-A0A257Q1F4-F1
#
_cell.length_a   1.000
_cell.length_b   1.000
_cell.length_c   1.000
_cell.angle_alpha   90.00
_cell.angle_beta   90.00
_cell.angle_gamma   90.00
#
_symmetry.space_group_name_H-M   'P 1'
#
loop_
_entity.id
_entity.type
_entity.pdbx_description
1 polymer ?
#
loop_
_entity_poly.entity_id
_entity_poly.type
_entity_poly.pdbx_seq_one_letter_code
_entity_poly.pdbx_strand_id
1 'polypeptide(L)'
;AHVAAFIKPFGVSFPVLIDRQGDVAAQWGVFAFPSSFLVDAQGRVRYSVNASIDWNTPQVKAIINQMIKEQTSVGVKELKPSPPAK
;
A
#
# COMPACT_ATOMS: atom_id res chain seq x y z
N ALA A 1 -10.74 4.86 21.95
CA ALA A 1 -10.47 6.18 22.55
C ALA A 1 -9.00 6.59 22.39
N HIS A 2 -8.04 5.83 22.93
CA HIS A 2 -6.63 6.24 22.96
C HIS A 2 -5.94 6.36 21.58
N VAL A 3 -6.10 5.38 20.67
CA VAL A 3 -5.48 5.45 19.33
C VAL A 3 -6.00 6.64 18.52
N ALA A 4 -7.32 6.87 18.51
CA ALA A 4 -7.93 8.00 17.81
C ALA A 4 -7.45 9.36 18.35
N ALA A 5 -7.28 9.49 19.68
CA ALA A 5 -6.73 10.70 20.29
C ALA A 5 -5.25 10.89 19.93
N PHE A 6 -4.48 9.81 19.88
CA PHE A 6 -3.06 9.83 19.52
C PHE A 6 -2.83 10.24 18.05
N ILE A 7 -3.63 9.76 17.10
CA ILE A 7 -3.45 10.07 15.67
C ILE A 7 -3.90 11.48 15.29
N LYS A 8 -4.82 12.08 16.06
CA LYS A 8 -5.45 13.38 15.74
C LYS A 8 -4.44 14.50 15.43
N PRO A 9 -3.35 14.71 16.20
CA PRO A 9 -2.38 15.77 15.93
C PRO A 9 -1.55 15.54 14.66
N PHE A 10 -1.46 14.30 14.16
CA PHE A 10 -0.62 13.94 13.01
C PHE A 10 -1.35 14.10 11.66
N GLY A 11 -2.64 14.48 11.66
CA GLY A 11 -3.37 14.75 10.42
C GLY A 11 -3.54 13.53 9.50
N VAL A 12 -3.58 12.33 10.07
CA VAL A 12 -3.76 11.08 9.30
C VAL A 12 -5.13 11.08 8.60
N SER A 13 -5.12 11.10 7.27
CA SER A 13 -6.32 11.13 6.42
C SER A 13 -6.75 9.75 5.89
N PHE A 14 -5.93 8.72 6.13
CA PHE A 14 -6.19 7.35 5.70
C PHE A 14 -6.77 6.49 6.85
N PRO A 15 -7.46 5.37 6.54
CA PRO A 15 -8.01 4.48 7.56
C PRO A 15 -6.93 3.89 8.47
N VAL A 16 -7.19 3.86 9.78
CA VAL A 16 -6.37 3.16 10.77
C VAL A 16 -7.17 2.01 11.35
N LEU A 17 -6.78 0.79 11.01
CA LEU A 17 -7.41 -0.44 11.49
C LEU A 17 -6.77 -0.91 12.79
N ILE A 18 -7.58 -1.42 13.72
CA ILE A 18 -7.12 -1.87 15.05
C ILE A 18 -7.04 -3.39 15.07
N ASP A 19 -5.83 -3.93 14.98
CA ASP A 19 -5.54 -5.36 15.15
C ASP A 19 -5.30 -5.70 16.63
N ARG A 20 -6.39 -5.94 17.38
CA ARG A 20 -6.31 -6.15 18.85
C ARG A 20 -5.58 -7.43 19.24
N GLN A 21 -5.67 -8.46 18.41
CA GLN A 21 -5.11 -9.79 18.70
C GLN A 21 -3.77 -10.03 18.00
N GLY A 22 -3.41 -9.19 17.03
CA GLY A 22 -2.20 -9.37 16.24
C GLY A 22 -2.35 -10.39 15.11
N ASP A 23 -3.57 -10.85 14.82
CA ASP A 23 -3.82 -11.90 13.83
C ASP A 23 -3.40 -11.44 12.42
N VAL A 24 -3.63 -10.17 12.09
CA VAL A 24 -3.23 -9.60 10.80
C VAL A 24 -1.72 -9.42 10.76
N ALA A 25 -1.12 -8.87 11.82
CA ALA A 25 0.33 -8.76 11.92
C ALA A 25 1.03 -10.13 11.75
N ALA A 26 0.51 -11.18 12.38
CA ALA A 26 1.02 -12.55 12.25
C ALA A 26 0.87 -13.10 10.82
N GLN A 27 -0.30 -12.91 10.19
CA GLN A 27 -0.54 -13.33 8.80
C GLN A 27 0.43 -12.66 7.82
N TRP A 28 0.82 -11.42 8.09
CA TRP A 28 1.79 -10.66 7.29
C TRP A 28 3.25 -10.93 7.68
N GLY A 29 3.51 -11.83 8.64
CA GLY A 29 4.85 -12.19 9.07
C GLY A 29 5.58 -11.05 9.79
N VAL A 30 4.86 -10.14 10.46
CA VAL A 30 5.46 -9.05 11.23
C VAL A 30 6.10 -9.61 12.50
N PHE A 31 7.42 -9.47 12.62
CA PHE A 31 8.19 -9.92 13.80
C PHE A 31 8.97 -8.80 14.50
N ALA A 32 8.98 -7.59 13.93
CA ALA A 32 9.59 -6.41 14.53
C ALA A 32 8.78 -5.15 14.20
N PHE A 33 8.90 -4.12 15.04
CA PHE A 33 8.28 -2.82 14.81
C PHE A 33 9.35 -1.73 14.64
N PRO A 34 9.15 -0.74 13.74
CA PRO A 34 8.06 -0.68 12.75
C PRO A 34 8.24 -1.72 11.63
N SER A 35 7.12 -2.13 11.03
CA SER A 35 7.07 -2.92 9.80
C SER A 35 6.25 -2.19 8.74
N SER A 36 6.67 -2.26 7.49
CA SER A 36 6.01 -1.58 6.38
C SER A 36 6.12 -2.39 5.10
N PHE A 37 5.05 -2.35 4.30
CA PHE A 37 4.92 -3.12 3.06
C PHE A 37 4.44 -2.19 1.94
N LEU A 38 5.01 -2.31 0.75
CA LEU A 38 4.46 -1.74 -0.48
C LEU A 38 3.71 -2.84 -1.22
N VAL A 39 2.41 -2.63 -1.44
CA VAL A 39 1.51 -3.58 -2.12
C VAL A 39 1.04 -2.95 -3.42
N ASP A 40 1.16 -3.66 -4.54
CA ASP A 40 0.72 -3.16 -5.84
C ASP A 40 -0.79 -3.31 -6.08
N ALA A 41 -1.28 -2.78 -7.21
CA ALA A 41 -2.70 -2.81 -7.57
C ALA A 41 -3.25 -4.23 -7.84
N GLN A 42 -2.39 -5.25 -7.93
CA GLN A 42 -2.79 -6.66 -8.03
C GLN A 42 -2.75 -7.37 -6.67
N GLY A 43 -2.46 -6.65 -5.58
CA GLY A 43 -2.37 -7.19 -4.23
C GLY A 43 -1.04 -7.88 -3.92
N ARG A 44 0.01 -7.68 -4.72
CA ARG A 44 1.32 -8.32 -4.50
C ARG A 44 2.22 -7.43 -3.68
N VAL A 45 2.95 -8.02 -2.73
CA VAL A 45 4.01 -7.32 -1.98
C VAL A 45 5.22 -7.10 -2.91
N ARG A 46 5.63 -5.85 -3.05
CA ARG A 46 6.76 -5.41 -3.89
C ARG A 46 7.97 -4.99 -3.09
N TYR A 47 7.75 -4.63 -1.84
CA TYR A 47 8.78 -4.25 -0.89
C TYR A 47 8.27 -4.47 0.53
N SER A 48 9.15 -4.91 1.41
CA SER A 48 8.87 -5.11 2.83
C SER A 48 10.08 -4.71 3.65
N VAL A 49 9.85 -4.02 4.77
CA VAL A 49 10.92 -3.57 5.67
C VAL A 49 10.45 -3.68 7.11
N ASN A 50 11.29 -4.25 7.97
CA ASN A 50 11.01 -4.46 9.40
C ASN A 50 11.91 -3.56 10.28
N ALA A 51 12.18 -2.35 9.80
CA ALA A 51 13.05 -1.37 10.42
C ALA A 51 12.62 0.05 10.03
N SER A 52 13.10 1.04 10.79
CA SER A 52 12.99 2.44 10.38
C SER A 52 13.96 2.71 9.23
N ILE A 53 13.45 3.27 8.14
CA ILE A 53 14.24 3.67 6.96
C ILE A 53 13.85 5.07 6.51
N ASP A 54 14.72 5.70 5.71
CA ASP A 54 14.37 6.90 4.96
C ASP A 54 13.61 6.54 3.67
N TRP A 55 12.32 6.87 3.64
CA TRP A 55 11.43 6.65 2.49
C TRP A 55 11.69 7.63 1.34
N ASN A 56 12.46 8.70 1.56
CA ASN A 56 12.73 9.72 0.55
C ASN A 56 13.96 9.43 -0.31
N THR A 57 14.60 8.29 -0.12
CA THR A 57 15.77 7.88 -0.90
C THR A 57 15.40 7.67 -2.38
N PRO A 58 16.33 7.92 -3.33
CA PRO A 58 16.11 7.68 -4.75
C PRO A 58 15.67 6.24 -5.06
N GLN A 59 16.21 5.27 -4.32
CA GLN A 59 15.94 3.84 -4.48
C GLN A 59 14.48 3.51 -4.16
N VAL A 60 13.97 3.96 -3.01
CA VAL A 60 12.57 3.72 -2.60
C VAL A 60 11.60 4.45 -3.55
N LYS A 61 11.92 5.69 -3.93
CA LYS A 61 11.15 6.45 -4.92
C LYS A 61 11.07 5.74 -6.27
N ALA A 62 12.14 5.09 -6.72
CA ALA A 62 12.14 4.35 -7.98
C ALA A 62 11.16 3.16 -7.95
N ILE A 63 11.10 2.42 -6.83
CA ILE A 63 10.15 1.30 -6.65
C ILE A 63 8.71 1.81 -6.71
N ILE A 64 8.40 2.87 -5.95
CA ILE A 64 7.05 3.46 -5.91
C ILE A 64 6.65 3.97 -7.30
N ASN A 65 7.52 4.72 -7.97
CA ASN A 65 7.26 5.25 -9.31
C ASN A 65 7.03 4.13 -10.34
N GLN A 66 7.74 3.01 -10.22
CA GLN A 66 7.52 1.85 -11.07
C GLN A 66 6.13 1.23 -10.82
N MET A 67 5.72 1.07 -9.56
CA MET A 67 4.40 0.55 -9.21
C MET A 67 3.26 1.45 -9.74
N ILE A 68 3.43 2.77 -9.66
CA ILE A 68 2.46 3.75 -10.20
C ILE A 68 2.32 3.59 -11.73
N LYS A 69 3.44 3.43 -12.46
CA LYS A 69 3.40 3.21 -13.92
C LYS A 69 2.68 1.91 -14.28
N GLU A 70 2.96 0.84 -13.54
CA GLU A 70 2.32 -0.47 -13.76
C GLU A 70 0.81 -0.42 -13.52
N GLN A 71 0.33 0.37 -12.55
CA GLN A 71 -1.10 0.58 -12.32
C GLN A 71 -1.79 1.22 -13.54
N THR A 72 -1.18 2.23 -14.15
CA THR A 72 -1.71 2.91 -15.34
C THR A 72 -1.82 1.96 -16.54
N SER A 73 -0.89 1.01 -16.68
CA SER A 73 -0.89 0.01 -17.74
C SER A 73 -1.99 -1.06 -17.59
N VAL A 74 -2.50 -1.28 -16.38
CA VAL A 74 -3.57 -2.25 -16.10
C VAL A 74 -4.96 -1.65 -16.38
N GLY A 75 -5.07 -0.31 -16.45
CA GLY A 75 -6.31 0.42 -16.74
C GLY A 75 -6.60 0.68 -18.23
N VAL A 76 -5.73 0.27 -19.15
CA VAL A 76 -5.95 0.39 -20.62
C VAL A 76 -5.96 -1.01 -21.26
N LYS A 77 -6.88 -1.88 -20.83
CA LYS A 77 -7.39 -2.90 -21.75
C LYS A 77 -8.49 -2.23 -22.57
N GLU A 78 -8.14 -1.89 -23.80
CA GLU A 78 -9.00 -1.37 -24.86
C GLU A 78 -10.37 -2.07 -24.87
N LEU A 79 -11.42 -1.37 -24.44
CA LEU A 79 -12.80 -1.73 -24.77
C LEU A 79 -12.93 -1.51 -26.28
N LYS A 80 -12.80 -2.58 -27.06
CA LYS A 80 -13.16 -2.55 -28.49
C LYS A 80 -14.60 -2.03 -28.57
N PRO A 81 -14.89 -0.98 -29.36
CA PRO A 81 -16.26 -0.55 -29.56
C PRO A 81 -17.05 -1.71 -30.14
N SER A 82 -18.16 -2.04 -29.49
CA SER A 82 -19.12 -3.01 -29.99
C SER A 82 -19.59 -2.57 -31.38
N PRO A 83 -19.73 -3.47 -32.36
CA PRO A 83 -20.24 -3.09 -33.68
C PRO A 83 -21.62 -2.43 -33.53
N PRO A 84 -21.96 -1.44 -34.38
CA PRO A 84 -23.28 -0.83 -34.34
C PRO A 84 -24.33 -1.93 -34.57
N ALA A 85 -25.32 -1.98 -33.67
CA ALA A 85 -26.46 -2.87 -33.83
C ALA A 85 -27.19 -2.52 -35.13
N LYS A 86 -27.51 -3.56 -35.91
CA LYS A 86 -28.36 -3.46 -37.10
C LYS A 86 -29.79 -3.05 -36.73
#